data_AF-A0A0C9NHI0-F1
#
_entry.id   AF-A0A0C9NHI0-F1
#
_cell.length_a   1.000
_cell.length_b   1.000
_cell.length_c   1.000
_cell.angle_alpha   90.00
_cell.angle_beta   90.00
_cell.angle_gamma   90.00
#
_symmetry.space_group_name_H-M   'P 1'
#
loop_
_entity.id
_entity.type
_entity.pdbx_description
1 polymer ?
#
loop_
_entity_poly.entity_id
_entity_poly.type
_entity_poly.pdbx_seq_one_letter_code
_entity_poly.pdbx_strand_id
1 'polypeptide(L)'
;MTQPIYRIVAQPRAWTPVTFPVVMEDGTVQTFVIEMRFRLLKVDAATAFIAEVVRVQELEAEGGVDQAQLYTELVAQIATDWRGVHAENGDPLRFDVADNWLTDVDGDGKRKALVAPNLRSLMNEGSMFIHIFDAFRACLSGQPKTRAGN
;
A
#
# COMPACT_ATOMS: atom_id res chain seq x y z
N MET A 1 7.48 36.55 -7.61
CA MET A 1 6.92 35.19 -7.43
C MET A 1 7.74 34.25 -8.29
N THR A 2 8.53 33.37 -7.69
CA THR A 2 9.30 32.35 -8.42
C THR A 2 8.35 31.25 -8.86
N GLN A 3 8.31 30.94 -10.16
CA GLN A 3 7.54 29.79 -10.64
C GLN A 3 8.11 28.50 -10.04
N PRO A 4 7.25 27.54 -9.65
CA PRO A 4 7.73 26.24 -9.20
C PRO A 4 8.44 25.54 -10.36
N ILE A 5 9.68 25.11 -10.13
CA ILE A 5 10.47 24.35 -11.11
C ILE A 5 10.05 22.89 -11.02
N TYR A 6 9.56 22.35 -12.13
CA TYR A 6 9.29 20.92 -12.25
C TYR A 6 10.60 20.14 -12.36
N ARG A 7 10.73 19.06 -11.56
CA ARG A 7 11.91 18.17 -11.57
C ARG A 7 11.47 16.74 -11.82
N ILE A 8 12.17 16.06 -12.73
CA ILE A 8 12.00 14.63 -12.93
C ILE A 8 12.78 13.91 -11.84
N VAL A 9 12.08 13.19 -10.97
CA VAL A 9 12.66 12.40 -9.87
C VAL A 9 12.64 10.92 -10.28
N ALA A 10 13.72 10.20 -10.01
CA ALA A 10 13.86 8.80 -10.44
C ALA A 10 12.86 7.85 -9.74
N GLN A 11 12.62 8.08 -8.45
CA GLN A 11 11.69 7.32 -7.61
C GLN A 11 10.86 8.30 -6.77
N PRO A 12 9.90 9.00 -7.38
CA PRO A 12 9.08 9.93 -6.64
C PRO A 12 8.25 9.15 -5.60
N ARG A 13 8.10 9.72 -4.41
CA ARG A 13 7.25 9.19 -3.35
C ARG A 13 6.21 10.25 -2.97
N ALA A 14 5.14 9.85 -2.30
CA ALA A 14 4.16 10.79 -1.77
C ALA A 14 3.47 10.20 -0.56
N TRP A 15 3.30 11.01 0.49
CA TRP A 15 2.36 10.70 1.56
C TRP A 15 0.94 10.92 1.05
N THR A 16 0.08 9.94 1.27
CA THR A 16 -1.29 9.94 0.78
C THR A 16 -2.23 9.40 1.84
N PRO A 17 -3.31 10.12 2.17
CA PRO A 17 -4.30 9.61 3.10
C PRO A 17 -5.04 8.41 2.49
N VAL A 18 -5.17 7.35 3.27
CA VAL A 18 -6.05 6.21 3.01
C VAL A 18 -7.19 6.32 3.99
N THR A 19 -8.41 6.45 3.47
CA THR A 19 -9.63 6.63 4.25
C THR A 19 -10.50 5.41 4.08
N PHE A 20 -10.97 4.83 5.17
CA PHE A 20 -11.77 3.61 5.16
C PHE A 20 -12.83 3.62 6.27
N PRO A 21 -14.02 3.04 6.02
CA PRO A 21 -15.03 2.83 7.04
C PRO A 21 -14.68 1.62 7.92
N VAL A 22 -14.97 1.73 9.21
CA VAL A 22 -14.88 0.62 10.17
C VAL A 22 -16.20 0.52 10.91
N VAL A 23 -16.73 -0.70 11.02
CA VAL A 23 -17.90 -1.00 11.83
C VAL A 23 -17.45 -1.17 13.27
N MET A 24 -17.96 -0.33 14.16
CA MET A 24 -17.66 -0.36 15.59
C MET A 24 -18.52 -1.41 16.30
N GLU A 25 -18.16 -1.73 17.55
CA GLU A 25 -18.90 -2.72 18.36
C GLU A 25 -20.37 -2.36 18.59
N ASP A 26 -20.70 -1.07 18.61
CA ASP A 26 -22.07 -0.56 18.74
C ASP A 26 -22.86 -0.59 17.42
N GLY A 27 -22.27 -1.12 16.35
CA GLY A 27 -22.85 -1.19 15.01
C GLY A 27 -22.78 0.12 14.23
N THR A 28 -22.22 1.20 14.79
CA THR A 28 -21.98 2.45 14.06
C THR A 28 -20.83 2.29 13.08
N VAL A 29 -20.86 3.06 11.99
CA VAL A 29 -19.74 3.12 11.04
C VAL A 29 -18.97 4.41 11.27
N GLN A 30 -17.69 4.27 11.63
CA GLN A 30 -16.77 5.39 11.77
C GLN A 30 -15.75 5.40 10.63
N THR A 31 -15.31 6.60 10.24
CA THR A 31 -14.30 6.76 9.19
C THR A 31 -12.94 6.96 9.83
N PHE A 32 -12.00 6.09 9.48
CA PHE A 32 -10.61 6.16 9.92
C PHE A 32 -9.70 6.63 8.78
N VAL A 33 -8.55 7.20 9.16
CA VAL A 33 -7.54 7.67 8.22
C VAL A 33 -6.16 7.21 8.69
N ILE A 34 -5.43 6.57 7.78
CA ILE A 34 -3.98 6.35 7.90
C ILE A 34 -3.29 7.10 6.76
N GLU A 35 -1.99 7.35 6.87
CA GLU A 35 -1.20 7.86 5.74
C GLU A 35 -0.28 6.77 5.22
N MET A 36 -0.28 6.55 3.91
CA MET A 36 0.63 5.64 3.24
C MET A 36 1.66 6.43 2.44
N ARG A 37 2.91 5.98 2.46
CA ARG A 37 3.98 6.55 1.63
C ARG A 37 4.14 5.75 0.35
N PHE A 38 3.44 6.16 -0.70
CA PHE A 38 3.43 5.46 -1.98
C PHE A 38 4.66 5.75 -2.83
N ARG A 39 5.12 4.74 -3.58
CA ARG A 39 6.05 4.85 -4.70
C ARG A 39 5.25 5.28 -5.93
N LEU A 40 5.53 6.47 -6.45
CA LEU A 40 4.92 6.95 -7.68
C LEU A 40 5.55 6.22 -8.87
N LEU A 41 4.95 5.10 -9.23
CA LEU A 41 5.37 4.26 -10.35
C LEU A 41 5.28 5.05 -11.66
N LYS A 42 6.27 4.84 -12.55
CA LYS A 42 6.20 5.32 -13.93
C LYS A 42 5.11 4.56 -14.70
N VAL A 43 4.64 5.15 -15.81
CA VAL A 43 3.48 4.65 -16.59
C VAL A 43 3.52 3.15 -16.83
N ASP A 44 4.62 2.60 -17.34
CA ASP A 44 4.73 1.17 -17.65
C ASP A 44 4.65 0.29 -16.40
N ALA A 45 5.37 0.68 -15.33
CA ALA A 45 5.36 -0.03 -14.06
C ALA A 45 4.00 0.04 -13.36
N ALA A 46 3.31 1.18 -13.43
CA ALA A 46 1.97 1.35 -12.92
C ALA A 46 0.96 0.46 -13.68
N THR A 47 1.07 0.42 -15.01
CA THR A 47 0.21 -0.43 -15.85
C THR A 47 0.42 -1.90 -15.55
N ALA A 48 1.68 -2.34 -15.43
CA ALA A 48 2.01 -3.71 -15.05
C ALA A 48 1.48 -4.07 -13.65
N PHE A 49 1.64 -3.17 -12.68
CA PHE A 49 1.14 -3.37 -11.32
C PHE A 49 -0.40 -3.48 -11.29
N ILE A 50 -1.12 -2.61 -12.01
CA ILE A 50 -2.59 -2.67 -12.07
C ILE A 50 -3.06 -3.99 -12.70
N ALA A 51 -2.40 -4.45 -13.77
CA ALA A 51 -2.72 -5.75 -14.37
C ALA A 51 -2.47 -6.92 -13.39
N GLU A 52 -1.39 -6.84 -12.60
CA GLU A 52 -1.10 -7.84 -11.57
C GLU A 52 -2.15 -7.86 -10.45
N VAL A 53 -2.63 -6.69 -10.01
CA VAL A 53 -3.72 -6.62 -9.03
C VAL A 53 -4.98 -7.33 -9.54
N VAL A 54 -5.36 -7.08 -10.80
CA VAL A 54 -6.52 -7.74 -11.43
C VAL A 54 -6.32 -9.26 -11.47
N ARG A 55 -5.14 -9.73 -11.90
CA ARG A 55 -4.80 -11.16 -11.94
C ARG A 55 -4.88 -11.82 -10.56
N VAL A 56 -4.39 -11.15 -9.52
CA VAL A 56 -4.45 -11.67 -8.13
C VAL A 56 -5.90 -11.73 -7.63
N GLN A 57 -6.72 -10.74 -7.95
CA GLN A 57 -8.15 -10.76 -7.62
C GLN A 57 -8.92 -11.87 -8.36
N GLU A 58 -8.51 -12.24 -9.58
CA GLU A 58 -9.07 -13.39 -10.30
C GLU A 58 -8.69 -14.72 -9.62
N LEU A 59 -7.44 -14.89 -9.20
CA LEU A 59 -6.99 -16.07 -8.44
C LEU A 59 -7.71 -16.21 -7.10
N GLU A 60 -8.05 -15.10 -6.45
CA GLU A 60 -8.82 -15.09 -5.22
C GLU A 60 -10.18 -15.79 -5.38
N ALA A 61 -10.85 -15.55 -6.52
CA ALA A 61 -12.17 -16.12 -6.81
C ALA A 61 -12.14 -17.65 -6.94
N GLU A 62 -10.97 -18.24 -7.19
CA GLU A 62 -10.78 -19.69 -7.31
C GLU A 62 -10.65 -20.39 -5.93
N GLY A 63 -10.42 -19.62 -4.85
CA GLY A 63 -10.35 -20.09 -3.47
C GLY A 63 -9.03 -20.77 -3.08
N GLY A 64 -8.81 -20.94 -1.77
CA GLY A 64 -7.66 -21.69 -1.23
C GLY A 64 -6.34 -20.93 -1.12
N VAL A 65 -6.34 -19.60 -1.33
CA VAL A 65 -5.13 -18.77 -1.26
C VAL A 65 -5.12 -17.91 0.00
N ASP A 66 -3.93 -17.69 0.57
CA ASP A 66 -3.70 -16.76 1.67
C ASP A 66 -3.78 -15.31 1.15
N GLN A 67 -5.00 -14.75 1.16
CA GLN A 67 -5.29 -13.41 0.64
C GLN A 67 -4.48 -12.33 1.35
N ALA A 68 -4.35 -12.44 2.67
CA ALA A 68 -3.60 -11.49 3.46
C ALA A 68 -2.13 -11.45 3.02
N GLN A 69 -1.52 -12.62 2.79
CA GLN A 69 -0.15 -12.68 2.26
C GLN A 69 -0.06 -12.07 0.85
N LEU A 70 -0.97 -12.39 -0.07
CA LEU A 70 -0.98 -11.82 -1.42
C LEU A 70 -1.10 -10.30 -1.41
N TYR A 71 -2.04 -9.76 -0.63
CA TYR A 71 -2.25 -8.33 -0.52
C TYR A 71 -1.07 -7.63 0.16
N THR A 72 -0.44 -8.28 1.14
CA THR A 72 0.78 -7.78 1.78
C THR A 72 1.89 -7.61 0.74
N GLU A 73 2.06 -8.61 -0.12
CA GLU A 73 3.04 -8.57 -1.19
C GLU A 73 2.73 -7.48 -2.23
N LEU A 74 1.46 -7.29 -2.61
CA LEU A 74 1.04 -6.23 -3.51
C LEU A 74 1.28 -4.83 -2.92
N VAL A 75 0.89 -4.60 -1.67
CA VAL A 75 1.11 -3.32 -0.99
C VAL A 75 2.60 -3.04 -0.82
N ALA A 76 3.40 -4.05 -0.51
CA ALA A 76 4.86 -3.93 -0.43
C ALA A 76 5.50 -3.43 -1.74
N GLN A 77 4.89 -3.65 -2.90
CA GLN A 77 5.42 -3.13 -4.18
C GLN A 77 5.19 -1.62 -4.34
N ILE A 78 4.07 -1.11 -3.81
CA ILE A 78 3.65 0.29 -4.01
C ILE A 78 3.85 1.18 -2.80
N ALA A 79 4.10 0.66 -1.61
CA ALA A 79 4.29 1.44 -0.39
C ALA A 79 5.65 1.19 0.26
N THR A 80 6.18 2.23 0.89
CA THR A 80 7.49 2.24 1.56
C THR A 80 7.41 2.49 3.06
N ASP A 81 6.28 3.03 3.52
CA ASP A 81 6.10 3.49 4.89
C ASP A 81 4.62 3.79 5.15
N TRP A 82 4.25 3.97 6.42
CA TRP A 82 2.92 4.40 6.85
C TRP A 82 2.96 5.28 8.10
N ARG A 83 1.82 5.92 8.43
CA ARG A 83 1.57 6.63 9.69
C ARG A 83 0.13 6.44 10.12
N GLY A 84 -0.11 6.57 11.42
CA GLY A 84 -1.46 6.45 11.99
C GLY A 84 -1.92 5.02 12.26
N VAL A 85 -1.05 4.02 12.03
CA VAL A 85 -1.32 2.62 12.34
C VAL A 85 -0.80 2.30 13.75
N HIS A 86 -1.67 1.77 14.61
CA HIS A 86 -1.37 1.46 16.00
C HIS A 86 -1.83 0.05 16.34
N ALA A 87 -1.17 -0.58 17.31
CA ALA A 87 -1.63 -1.83 17.92
C ALA A 87 -2.80 -1.57 18.87
N GLU A 88 -3.45 -2.63 19.34
CA GLU A 88 -4.58 -2.55 20.28
C GLU A 88 -4.23 -1.81 21.59
N ASN A 89 -2.96 -1.89 22.02
CA ASN A 89 -2.46 -1.19 23.20
C ASN A 89 -2.16 0.30 22.96
N GLY A 90 -2.37 0.80 21.73
CA GLY A 90 -2.12 2.18 21.33
C GLY A 90 -0.68 2.45 20.85
N ASP A 91 0.22 1.47 20.86
CA ASP A 91 1.59 1.67 20.40
C ASP A 91 1.64 1.79 18.86
N PRO A 92 2.47 2.69 18.30
CA PRO A 92 2.59 2.84 16.86
C PRO A 92 3.24 1.60 16.23
N LEU A 93 2.59 1.05 15.20
CA LEU A 93 3.14 -0.04 14.40
C LEU A 93 4.05 0.51 13.30
N ARG A 94 5.16 -0.19 13.05
CA ARG A 94 6.10 0.16 11.97
C ARG A 94 5.74 -0.54 10.68
N PHE A 95 6.00 0.13 9.56
CA PHE A 95 6.06 -0.51 8.27
C PHE A 95 7.31 -1.40 8.24
N ASP A 96 7.11 -2.70 8.24
CA ASP A 96 8.12 -3.73 8.50
C ASP A 96 8.70 -4.35 7.22
N VAL A 97 8.36 -3.79 6.07
CA VAL A 97 8.92 -4.17 4.77
C VAL A 97 10.16 -3.34 4.48
N ALA A 98 11.28 -4.01 4.20
CA ALA A 98 12.51 -3.34 3.80
C ALA A 98 12.40 -2.74 2.38
N ASP A 99 13.06 -1.58 2.17
CA ASP A 99 12.99 -0.84 0.90
C ASP A 99 13.55 -1.64 -0.31
N ASN A 100 14.41 -2.63 -0.04
CA ASN A 100 15.05 -3.49 -1.03
C ASN A 100 14.34 -4.84 -1.23
N TRP A 101 13.17 -5.04 -0.61
CA TRP A 101 12.49 -6.34 -0.60
C TRP A 101 12.27 -6.93 -2.00
N LEU A 102 11.88 -6.11 -2.99
CA LEU A 102 11.64 -6.56 -4.37
C LEU A 102 12.87 -7.18 -5.05
N THR A 103 14.06 -6.92 -4.53
CA THR A 103 15.34 -7.42 -5.05
C THR A 103 15.96 -8.49 -4.15
N ASP A 104 15.30 -8.88 -3.06
CA ASP A 104 15.80 -9.89 -2.14
C ASP A 104 15.49 -11.30 -2.67
N VAL A 105 16.49 -11.86 -3.37
CA VAL A 105 16.46 -13.22 -3.90
C VAL A 105 17.26 -14.16 -3.00
N ASP A 106 16.83 -15.41 -2.91
CA ASP A 106 17.60 -16.49 -2.28
C ASP A 106 18.76 -16.95 -3.18
N GLY A 107 19.52 -17.94 -2.69
CA GLY A 107 20.66 -18.50 -3.42
C GLY A 107 20.30 -19.17 -4.75
N ASP A 108 19.03 -19.49 -4.97
CA ASP A 108 18.51 -20.12 -6.18
C ASP A 108 17.88 -19.09 -7.14
N GLY A 109 17.96 -17.79 -6.81
CA GLY A 109 17.40 -16.70 -7.61
C GLY A 109 15.88 -16.56 -7.48
N LYS A 110 15.24 -17.27 -6.54
CA LYS A 110 13.82 -17.08 -6.23
C LYS A 110 13.68 -15.94 -5.24
N ARG A 111 12.54 -15.24 -5.27
CA ARG A 111 12.23 -14.25 -4.23
C ARG A 111 12.11 -14.97 -2.90
N LYS A 112 12.71 -14.42 -1.84
CA LYS A 112 12.45 -14.89 -0.49
C LYS A 112 10.96 -14.72 -0.16
N ALA A 113 10.46 -15.44 0.84
CA ALA A 113 9.11 -15.23 1.35
C ALA A 113 9.03 -13.90 2.11
N LEU A 114 8.02 -13.08 1.83
CA LEU A 114 7.83 -11.80 2.52
C LEU A 114 7.39 -12.05 3.95
N VAL A 115 8.23 -11.61 4.90
CA VAL A 115 7.89 -11.57 6.32
C VAL A 115 7.59 -10.13 6.69
N ALA A 116 6.30 -9.79 6.74
CA ALA A 116 5.82 -8.46 7.11
C ALA A 116 4.60 -8.59 8.05
N PRO A 117 4.80 -9.05 9.30
CA PRO A 117 3.73 -9.31 10.25
C PRO A 117 2.79 -8.12 10.49
N ASN A 118 3.29 -6.89 10.58
CA ASN A 118 2.46 -5.71 10.80
C ASN A 118 1.62 -5.40 9.56
N LEU A 119 2.23 -5.36 8.38
CA LEU A 119 1.51 -5.12 7.13
C LEU A 119 0.48 -6.22 6.88
N ARG A 120 0.84 -7.48 7.18
CA ARG A 120 -0.08 -8.62 7.08
C ARG A 120 -1.26 -8.51 8.05
N SER A 121 -1.02 -8.09 9.28
CA SER A 121 -2.11 -7.81 10.23
C SER A 121 -3.07 -6.76 9.68
N LEU A 122 -2.56 -5.68 9.09
CA LEU A 122 -3.42 -4.69 8.43
C LEU A 122 -4.18 -5.27 7.23
N MET A 123 -3.57 -6.20 6.47
CA MET A 123 -4.22 -6.84 5.32
C MET A 123 -5.26 -7.90 5.70
N ASN A 124 -5.31 -8.31 6.96
CA ASN A 124 -6.41 -9.12 7.48
C ASN A 124 -7.69 -8.29 7.70
N GLU A 125 -7.60 -6.96 7.73
CA GLU A 125 -8.76 -6.09 7.84
C GLU A 125 -9.58 -6.11 6.53
N GLY A 126 -10.90 -6.29 6.68
CA GLY A 126 -11.81 -6.38 5.56
C GLY A 126 -11.70 -5.19 4.61
N SER A 127 -11.57 -5.47 3.30
CA SER A 127 -11.49 -4.46 2.24
C SER A 127 -10.32 -3.46 2.34
N MET A 128 -9.38 -3.63 3.27
CA MET A 128 -8.27 -2.69 3.48
C MET A 128 -7.40 -2.52 2.24
N PHE A 129 -7.11 -3.63 1.56
CA PHE A 129 -6.35 -3.60 0.30
C PHE A 129 -7.02 -2.70 -0.76
N ILE A 130 -8.35 -2.76 -0.89
CA ILE A 130 -9.11 -1.96 -1.85
C ILE A 130 -8.95 -0.47 -1.56
N HIS A 131 -9.09 -0.07 -0.29
CA HIS A 131 -8.93 1.32 0.12
C HIS A 131 -7.52 1.85 -0.13
N ILE A 132 -6.49 1.04 0.13
CA ILE A 132 -5.09 1.38 -0.17
C ILE A 132 -4.89 1.52 -1.68
N PHE A 133 -5.42 0.59 -2.47
CA PHE A 133 -5.28 0.61 -3.92
C PHE A 133 -5.98 1.82 -4.57
N ASP A 134 -7.17 2.17 -4.09
CA ASP A 134 -7.89 3.36 -4.55
C ASP A 134 -7.14 4.65 -4.22
N ALA A 135 -6.60 4.75 -3.00
CA ALA A 135 -5.75 5.87 -2.60
C ALA A 135 -4.48 5.95 -3.46
N PHE A 136 -3.87 4.82 -3.79
CA PHE A 136 -2.73 4.75 -4.69
C PHE A 136 -3.07 5.24 -6.11
N ARG A 137 -4.21 4.82 -6.68
CA ARG A 137 -4.68 5.30 -8.00
C ARG A 137 -4.96 6.80 -8.00
N ALA A 138 -5.57 7.32 -6.93
CA ALA A 138 -5.76 8.76 -6.74
C ALA A 138 -4.42 9.53 -6.63
N CYS A 139 -3.38 8.88 -6.09
CA CYS A 139 -2.04 9.42 -5.98
C CYS A 139 -1.34 9.49 -7.33
N LEU A 140 -1.39 8.40 -8.11
CA LEU A 140 -0.81 8.35 -9.46
C LEU A 140 -1.45 9.35 -10.42
N SER A 141 -2.76 9.56 -10.32
CA SER A 141 -3.48 10.55 -11.15
C SER A 141 -3.20 12.01 -10.75
N GLY A 142 -2.42 12.23 -9.69
CA GLY A 142 -2.04 13.58 -9.24
C GLY A 142 -3.24 14.40 -8.76
N GLN A 143 -4.27 13.76 -8.19
CA GLN A 143 -5.44 14.48 -7.72
C GLN A 143 -5.05 15.52 -6.64
N PRO A 144 -5.78 16.66 -6.54
CA PRO A 144 -5.41 17.74 -5.63
C PRO A 144 -5.34 17.35 -4.15
N LYS A 145 -6.03 16.28 -3.73
CA LYS A 145 -6.03 15.76 -2.35
C LYS A 145 -4.75 14.97 -2.01
N THR A 146 -3.89 14.68 -2.99
CA THR A 146 -2.84 13.65 -2.87
C THR A 146 -1.42 14.19 -2.76
N ARG A 147 -1.23 15.51 -2.66
CA ARG A 147 0.08 16.14 -2.48
C ARG A 147 0.17 16.88 -1.15
N ALA A 148 0.23 16.14 -0.05
CA ALA A 148 0.72 16.68 1.22
C ALA A 148 2.16 16.21 1.43
N GLY A 149 3.13 17.11 1.20
CA GLY A 149 4.51 16.94 1.64
C GLY A 149 5.37 15.95 0.82
N ASN A 150 6.24 16.51 -0.03
CA ASN A 150 7.52 15.90 -0.39
C ASN A 150 8.64 16.66 0.29
#